data_AF-A0A5C7Q302-F1
#
_entry.id   AF-A0A5C7Q302-F1
#
_cell.length_a   1.000
_cell.length_b   1.000
_cell.length_c   1.000
_cell.angle_alpha   90.00
_cell.angle_beta   90.00
_cell.angle_gamma   90.00
#
_symmetry.space_group_name_H-M   'P 1'
#
loop_
_entity.id
_entity.type
_entity.pdbx_description
1 polymer ?
#
loop_
_entity_poly.entity_id
_entity_poly.type
_entity_poly.pdbx_seq_one_letter_code
_entity_poly.pdbx_strand_id
1 'polypeptide(L)'
;MSSTIEAAAVDFADKAAEPAAEPARRRHYGDLVVYGLVAGLVVAAWLITQLGLFKAGDDLGYWIGVAGGVMMLLLFSYPLRKYVRPLHKLGKVKWWFMVHMVLGIGGPWLILVHSTFRVGSLNAGVALYSMLIVAGSGVIGRFLYMRVNRGLTGEKTSLKQLETRAGLAQSEARSKLHFAPEVEAMLLKFAEDELHAKGGWLTHLRRATLLPLKQQYVYRQCDEALTIPLRAMAKGRGWSRAQYIGRKRVARRFIDSYLGSVVRVAQFTAFERLFALWHVAHVPFVYLLVISAIVHVIAVHAY
;
A
#
# COMPACT_ATOMS: atom_id res chain seq x y z
N MET A 1 -8.11 -1.15 -47.72
CA MET A 1 -7.92 -0.47 -46.41
C MET A 1 -8.91 -0.92 -45.31
N SER A 2 -9.93 -1.74 -45.60
CA SER A 2 -10.91 -2.21 -44.61
C SER A 2 -10.38 -3.33 -43.68
N SER A 3 -9.46 -4.16 -44.18
CA SER A 3 -8.95 -5.37 -43.50
C SER A 3 -8.03 -5.12 -42.30
N THR A 4 -7.28 -4.02 -42.30
CA THR A 4 -6.34 -3.69 -41.21
C THR A 4 -7.05 -3.14 -39.96
N ILE A 5 -8.13 -2.40 -40.16
CA ILE A 5 -8.98 -1.88 -39.07
C ILE A 5 -9.87 -3.00 -38.50
N GLU A 6 -10.32 -3.91 -39.35
CA GLU A 6 -11.02 -5.14 -38.97
C GLU A 6 -10.14 -6.02 -38.05
N ALA A 7 -8.88 -6.23 -38.42
CA ALA A 7 -7.91 -6.94 -37.58
C ALA A 7 -7.66 -6.24 -36.23
N ALA A 8 -7.51 -4.91 -36.20
CA ALA A 8 -7.22 -4.17 -34.97
C ALA A 8 -8.37 -4.18 -33.94
N ALA A 9 -9.62 -4.08 -34.41
CA ALA A 9 -10.81 -4.07 -33.54
C ALA A 9 -11.27 -5.48 -33.13
N VAL A 10 -11.02 -6.49 -33.96
CA VAL A 10 -11.29 -7.90 -33.64
C VAL A 10 -10.20 -8.46 -32.71
N ASP A 11 -8.92 -8.14 -32.92
CA ASP A 11 -7.82 -8.55 -32.03
C ASP A 11 -7.91 -7.89 -30.64
N PHE A 12 -8.52 -6.70 -30.53
CA PHE A 12 -8.85 -6.10 -29.24
C PHE A 12 -9.90 -6.89 -28.46
N ALA A 13 -10.84 -7.54 -29.15
CA ALA A 13 -11.97 -8.26 -28.56
C ALA A 13 -11.63 -9.70 -28.15
N ASP A 14 -10.82 -10.41 -28.93
CA ASP A 14 -10.54 -11.85 -28.71
C ASP A 14 -9.51 -12.13 -27.61
N LYS A 15 -8.58 -11.21 -27.31
CA LYS A 15 -7.47 -11.47 -26.37
C LYS A 15 -7.55 -10.77 -25.03
N ALA A 16 -8.63 -10.02 -24.74
CA ALA A 16 -8.84 -9.35 -23.45
C ALA A 16 -9.32 -10.30 -22.32
N ALA A 17 -9.19 -11.61 -22.52
CA ALA A 17 -9.68 -12.67 -21.64
C ALA A 17 -8.55 -13.45 -20.90
N GLU A 18 -7.37 -12.85 -20.70
CA GLU A 18 -6.44 -13.36 -19.69
C GLU A 18 -6.87 -12.88 -18.29
N PRO A 19 -6.79 -13.76 -17.26
CA PRO A 19 -7.36 -13.49 -15.95
C PRO A 19 -6.72 -12.24 -15.33
N ALA A 20 -7.58 -11.28 -15.00
CA ALA A 20 -7.21 -10.05 -14.32
C ALA A 20 -6.46 -10.36 -13.02
N ALA A 21 -5.36 -9.63 -12.78
CA ALA A 21 -4.76 -9.51 -11.47
C ALA A 21 -5.87 -9.21 -10.44
N GLU A 22 -5.85 -9.90 -9.29
CA GLU A 22 -6.89 -9.83 -8.25
C GLU A 22 -7.39 -8.38 -8.04
N PRO A 23 -8.72 -8.16 -7.97
CA PRO A 23 -9.27 -6.82 -7.86
C PRO A 23 -8.73 -6.15 -6.59
N ALA A 24 -8.09 -4.99 -6.76
CA ALA A 24 -7.53 -4.14 -5.70
C ALA A 24 -8.50 -3.89 -4.52
N ARG A 25 -9.81 -4.03 -4.77
CA ARG A 25 -10.91 -3.94 -3.81
C ARG A 25 -10.84 -4.97 -2.67
N ARG A 26 -10.44 -6.24 -2.90
CA ARG A 26 -10.34 -7.25 -1.83
C ARG A 26 -9.23 -6.94 -0.81
N ARG A 27 -8.20 -6.20 -1.22
CA ARG A 27 -7.00 -5.92 -0.41
C ARG A 27 -7.15 -4.69 0.50
N HIS A 28 -7.90 -3.66 0.09
CA HIS A 28 -8.15 -2.47 0.91
C HIS A 28 -8.93 -2.78 2.21
N TYR A 29 -9.82 -3.78 2.18
CA TYR A 29 -10.54 -4.24 3.37
C TYR A 29 -9.59 -4.81 4.44
N GLY A 30 -8.51 -5.48 4.04
CA GLY A 30 -7.55 -6.07 4.98
C GLY A 30 -6.85 -5.02 5.85
N ASP A 31 -6.55 -3.84 5.31
CA ASP A 31 -5.91 -2.76 6.08
C ASP A 31 -6.89 -2.06 7.02
N LEU A 32 -8.10 -1.78 6.55
CA LEU A 32 -9.16 -1.20 7.39
C LEU A 32 -9.51 -2.10 8.58
N VAL A 33 -9.53 -3.42 8.38
CA VAL A 33 -9.75 -4.39 9.47
C VAL A 33 -8.63 -4.32 10.50
N VAL A 34 -7.36 -4.25 10.06
CA VAL A 34 -6.22 -4.12 11.00
C VAL A 34 -6.31 -2.81 11.79
N TYR A 35 -6.62 -1.68 11.14
CA TYR A 35 -6.77 -0.41 11.85
C TYR A 35 -7.94 -0.43 12.84
N GLY A 36 -9.09 -0.99 12.43
CA GLY A 36 -10.24 -1.16 13.31
C GLY A 36 -9.94 -2.06 14.51
N LEU A 37 -9.19 -3.14 14.29
CA LEU A 37 -8.75 -4.04 15.35
C LEU A 37 -7.81 -3.35 16.34
N VAL A 38 -6.80 -2.61 15.87
CA VAL A 38 -5.88 -1.87 16.74
C VAL A 38 -6.63 -0.80 17.54
N ALA A 39 -7.54 -0.05 16.91
CA ALA A 39 -8.37 0.93 17.61
C ALA A 39 -9.27 0.27 18.66
N GLY A 40 -9.92 -0.84 18.32
CA GLY A 40 -10.74 -1.63 19.24
C GLY A 40 -9.94 -2.17 20.43
N LEU A 41 -8.70 -2.62 20.22
CA LEU A 41 -7.80 -3.07 21.29
C LEU A 41 -7.42 -1.93 22.23
N VAL A 42 -7.13 -0.72 21.72
CA VAL A 42 -6.84 0.46 22.56
C VAL A 42 -8.05 0.83 23.41
N VAL A 43 -9.25 0.84 22.82
CA VAL A 43 -10.50 1.07 23.57
C VAL A 43 -10.72 -0.01 24.62
N ALA A 44 -10.50 -1.27 24.28
CA ALA A 44 -10.61 -2.38 25.23
C ALA A 44 -9.62 -2.26 26.39
N ALA A 45 -8.35 -1.92 26.11
CA ALA A 45 -7.36 -1.64 27.15
C ALA A 45 -7.83 -0.51 28.08
N TRP A 46 -8.34 0.58 27.51
CA TRP A 46 -8.86 1.69 28.30
C TRP A 46 -10.03 1.26 29.18
N LEU A 47 -11.02 0.54 28.63
CA LEU A 47 -12.17 0.02 29.39
C LEU A 47 -11.73 -0.90 30.53
N ILE A 48 -10.78 -1.81 30.28
CA ILE A 48 -10.22 -2.70 31.33
C ILE A 48 -9.63 -1.88 32.48
N THR A 49 -8.92 -0.79 32.18
CA THR A 49 -8.31 0.06 33.22
C THR A 49 -9.34 0.86 34.02
N GLN A 50 -10.51 1.16 33.45
CA GLN A 50 -11.61 1.82 34.17
C GLN A 50 -12.29 0.90 35.20
N LEU A 51 -12.13 -0.42 35.09
CA LEU A 51 -12.70 -1.37 36.05
C LEU A 51 -12.00 -1.33 37.42
N GLY A 52 -10.83 -0.68 37.52
CA GLY A 52 -10.11 -0.52 38.79
C GLY A 52 -9.58 -1.82 39.39
N LEU A 53 -9.41 -2.87 38.57
CA LEU A 53 -9.04 -4.21 39.02
C LEU A 53 -7.61 -4.33 39.58
N PHE A 54 -6.71 -3.43 39.19
CA PHE A 54 -5.31 -3.41 39.64
C PHE A 54 -4.69 -2.02 39.39
N LYS A 55 -3.59 -1.72 40.07
CA LYS A 55 -2.72 -0.58 39.79
C LYS A 55 -1.40 -1.06 39.16
N ALA A 56 -0.68 -0.15 38.51
CA ALA A 56 0.60 -0.43 37.86
C ALA A 56 1.65 -1.05 38.80
N GLY A 57 1.61 -0.70 40.10
CA GLY A 57 2.55 -1.18 41.12
C GLY A 57 2.08 -2.40 41.91
N ASP A 58 0.87 -2.92 41.66
CA ASP A 58 0.40 -4.14 42.32
C ASP A 58 0.97 -5.38 41.58
N ASP A 59 1.02 -6.55 42.22
CA ASP A 59 1.61 -7.78 41.65
C ASP A 59 1.08 -8.11 40.24
N LEU A 60 -0.22 -7.97 40.03
CA LEU A 60 -0.84 -8.20 38.73
C LEU A 60 -0.35 -7.18 37.69
N GLY A 61 -0.27 -5.90 38.06
CA GLY A 61 0.27 -4.84 37.21
C GLY A 61 1.72 -5.12 36.83
N TYR A 62 2.55 -5.53 37.79
CA TYR A 62 3.95 -5.89 37.56
C TYR A 62 4.10 -6.99 36.50
N TRP A 63 3.40 -8.12 36.65
CA TRP A 63 3.51 -9.24 35.70
C TRP A 63 2.98 -8.91 34.30
N ILE A 64 1.94 -8.08 34.20
CA ILE A 64 1.47 -7.54 32.90
C ILE A 64 2.58 -6.70 32.25
N GLY A 65 3.27 -5.86 33.04
CA GLY A 65 4.40 -5.06 32.58
C GLY A 65 5.58 -5.92 32.11
N VAL A 66 5.94 -6.94 32.88
CA VAL A 66 7.00 -7.91 32.52
C VAL A 66 6.64 -8.64 31.23
N ALA A 67 5.41 -9.16 31.11
CA ALA A 67 4.95 -9.84 29.89
C ALA A 67 5.01 -8.91 28.67
N GLY A 68 4.52 -7.67 28.81
CA GLY A 68 4.60 -6.65 27.76
C GLY A 68 6.06 -6.33 27.38
N GLY A 69 6.93 -6.12 28.36
CA GLY A 69 8.36 -5.86 28.15
C GLY A 69 9.09 -7.01 27.45
N VAL A 70 8.81 -8.25 27.83
CA VAL A 70 9.34 -9.45 27.16
C VAL A 70 8.88 -9.52 25.71
N MET A 71 7.59 -9.24 25.43
CA MET A 71 7.10 -9.17 24.04
C MET A 71 7.81 -8.07 23.24
N MET A 72 8.04 -6.90 23.84
CA MET A 72 8.78 -5.80 23.21
C MET A 72 10.26 -6.14 22.97
N LEU A 73 10.88 -6.95 23.82
CA LEU A 73 12.23 -7.45 23.60
C LEU A 73 12.28 -8.47 22.45
N LEU A 74 11.31 -9.40 22.42
CA LEU A 74 11.23 -10.43 21.39
C LEU A 74 10.93 -9.87 19.99
N LEU A 75 10.34 -8.67 19.87
CA LEU A 75 10.17 -7.95 18.60
C LEU A 75 11.48 -7.81 17.82
N PHE A 76 12.61 -7.63 18.53
CA PHE A 76 13.93 -7.47 17.92
C PHE A 76 14.46 -8.75 17.26
N SER A 77 13.86 -9.92 17.53
CA SER A 77 14.24 -11.16 16.86
C SER A 77 14.06 -11.10 15.34
N TYR A 78 13.07 -10.36 14.85
CA TYR A 78 12.81 -10.18 13.42
C TYR A 78 13.92 -9.40 12.68
N PRO A 79 14.30 -8.17 13.08
CA PRO A 79 15.43 -7.50 12.47
C PRO A 79 16.76 -8.23 12.77
N LEU A 80 16.92 -8.81 13.96
CA LEU A 80 18.14 -9.54 14.34
C LEU A 80 18.38 -10.77 13.45
N ARG A 81 17.32 -11.42 12.95
CA ARG A 81 17.42 -12.50 11.96
C ARG A 81 18.28 -12.08 10.78
N LYS A 82 18.22 -10.83 10.30
CA LYS A 82 19.05 -10.39 9.17
C LYS A 82 20.55 -10.53 9.45
N TYR A 83 20.97 -10.37 10.69
CA TYR A 83 22.38 -10.31 11.10
C TYR A 83 22.90 -11.64 11.66
N VAL A 84 22.02 -12.48 12.21
CA VAL A 84 22.42 -13.74 12.89
C VAL A 84 22.22 -14.95 11.97
N ARG A 85 23.34 -15.57 11.54
CA ARG A 85 23.37 -16.68 10.56
C ARG A 85 22.46 -17.88 10.92
N PRO A 86 22.40 -18.37 12.17
CA PRO A 86 21.47 -19.44 12.55
C PRO A 86 20.00 -19.11 12.27
N LEU A 87 19.58 -17.86 12.48
CA LEU A 87 18.20 -17.43 12.29
C LEU A 87 17.79 -17.37 10.80
N HIS A 88 18.75 -17.35 9.87
CA HIS A 88 18.44 -17.40 8.43
C HIS A 88 17.74 -18.69 8.03
N LYS A 89 18.12 -19.82 8.65
CA LYS A 89 17.60 -21.16 8.34
C LYS A 89 16.26 -21.46 9.02
N LEU A 90 15.88 -20.68 10.03
CA LEU A 90 14.66 -20.89 10.77
C LEU A 90 13.46 -20.33 9.99
N GLY A 91 12.61 -21.20 9.46
CA GLY A 91 11.27 -20.87 8.97
C GLY A 91 11.18 -19.89 7.79
N LYS A 92 9.94 -19.68 7.30
CA LYS A 92 9.67 -18.73 6.22
C LYS A 92 9.62 -17.31 6.77
N VAL A 93 10.16 -16.33 6.04
CA VAL A 93 10.15 -14.90 6.41
C VAL A 93 8.74 -14.39 6.75
N LYS A 94 7.72 -14.90 6.05
CA LYS A 94 6.30 -14.59 6.32
C LYS A 94 5.90 -14.85 7.78
N TRP A 95 6.35 -15.95 8.39
CA TRP A 95 6.01 -16.28 9.78
C TRP A 95 6.69 -15.35 10.76
N TRP A 96 7.97 -15.02 10.54
CA TRP A 96 8.69 -14.06 11.36
C TRP A 96 8.05 -12.68 11.33
N PHE A 97 7.63 -12.23 10.13
CA PHE A 97 6.90 -10.98 9.99
C PHE A 97 5.56 -11.03 10.75
N MET A 98 4.83 -12.14 10.68
CA MET A 98 3.58 -12.31 11.42
C MET A 98 3.79 -12.27 12.94
N VAL A 99 4.80 -12.98 13.46
CA VAL A 99 5.16 -12.96 14.88
C VAL A 99 5.55 -11.54 15.32
N HIS A 100 6.37 -10.83 14.53
CA HIS A 100 6.71 -9.44 14.79
C HIS A 100 5.46 -8.55 14.86
N MET A 101 4.48 -8.73 13.96
CA MET A 101 3.22 -7.97 14.01
C MET A 101 2.40 -8.28 15.26
N VAL A 102 2.30 -9.55 15.67
CA VAL A 102 1.55 -9.95 16.88
C VAL A 102 2.22 -9.37 18.13
N LEU A 103 3.54 -9.50 18.26
CA LEU A 103 4.30 -8.93 19.37
C LEU A 103 4.24 -7.39 19.37
N GLY A 104 4.29 -6.77 18.20
CA GLY A 104 4.24 -5.32 17.99
C GLY A 104 2.88 -4.69 18.24
N ILE A 105 1.82 -5.49 18.39
CA ILE A 105 0.49 -5.02 18.81
C ILE A 105 0.25 -5.43 20.27
N GLY A 106 0.52 -6.69 20.62
CA GLY A 106 0.26 -7.22 21.95
C GLY A 106 1.17 -6.65 23.03
N GLY A 107 2.46 -6.42 22.75
CA GLY A 107 3.39 -5.80 23.69
C GLY A 107 2.95 -4.38 24.09
N PRO A 108 2.72 -3.47 23.13
CA PRO A 108 2.13 -2.15 23.40
C PRO A 108 0.81 -2.20 24.14
N TRP A 109 -0.07 -3.14 23.78
CA TRP A 109 -1.36 -3.30 24.43
C TRP A 109 -1.22 -3.67 25.91
N LEU A 110 -0.36 -4.64 26.25
CA LEU A 110 -0.08 -4.99 27.65
C LEU A 110 0.56 -3.83 28.41
N ILE A 111 1.46 -3.05 27.78
CA ILE A 111 2.09 -1.89 28.44
C ILE A 111 1.06 -0.77 28.69
N LEU A 112 0.12 -0.55 27.78
CA LEU A 112 -1.00 0.38 28.01
C LEU A 112 -1.83 -0.04 29.22
N VAL A 113 -2.16 -1.33 29.32
CA VAL A 113 -2.89 -1.91 30.44
C VAL A 113 -2.09 -1.80 31.75
N HIS A 114 -0.80 -2.17 31.75
CA HIS A 114 0.12 -2.04 32.87
C HIS A 114 0.21 -0.60 33.39
N SER A 115 0.37 0.38 32.48
CA SER A 115 0.49 1.79 32.86
C SER A 115 -0.82 2.39 33.36
N THR A 116 -1.96 1.70 33.20
CA THR A 116 -3.30 2.24 33.48
C THR A 116 -3.58 3.59 32.79
N PHE A 117 -2.92 3.83 31.65
CA PHE A 117 -2.92 5.13 30.94
C PHE A 117 -2.40 6.31 31.78
N ARG A 118 -1.55 6.04 32.79
CA ARG A 118 -0.95 7.06 33.66
C ARG A 118 0.57 7.05 33.53
N VAL A 119 1.17 8.24 33.66
CA VAL A 119 2.62 8.42 33.61
C VAL A 119 3.11 8.77 35.00
N GLY A 120 3.87 7.86 35.62
CA GLY A 120 4.39 8.04 36.98
C GLY A 120 5.72 8.81 37.07
N SER A 121 6.45 8.93 35.96
CA SER A 121 7.75 9.65 35.90
C SER A 121 8.07 10.10 34.48
N LEU A 122 9.01 11.04 34.35
CA LEU A 122 9.49 11.50 33.04
C LEU A 122 10.02 10.35 32.18
N ASN A 123 10.84 9.45 32.75
CA ASN A 123 11.36 8.31 32.02
C ASN A 123 10.26 7.32 31.59
N ALA A 124 9.29 7.04 32.47
CA ALA A 124 8.13 6.21 32.12
C ALA A 124 7.31 6.85 30.98
N GLY A 125 7.19 8.18 30.97
CA GLY A 125 6.56 8.93 29.88
C GLY A 125 7.33 8.77 28.56
N VAL A 126 8.65 8.95 28.57
CA VAL A 126 9.49 8.77 27.38
C VAL A 126 9.36 7.35 26.83
N ALA A 127 9.38 6.33 27.68
CA ALA A 127 9.20 4.93 27.27
C ALA A 127 7.81 4.69 26.66
N LEU A 128 6.75 5.18 27.31
CA LEU A 128 5.37 5.04 26.84
C LEU A 128 5.16 5.72 25.49
N TYR A 129 5.51 7.00 25.35
CA TYR A 129 5.30 7.73 24.11
C TYR A 129 6.20 7.25 22.98
N SER A 130 7.45 6.87 23.26
CA SER A 130 8.32 6.25 22.25
C SER A 130 7.74 4.93 21.76
N MET A 131 7.21 4.09 22.67
CA MET A 131 6.51 2.86 22.31
C MET A 131 5.29 3.13 21.44
N LEU A 132 4.45 4.12 21.78
CA LEU A 132 3.28 4.48 20.98
C LEU A 132 3.65 4.98 19.58
N ILE A 133 4.69 5.80 19.48
CA ILE A 133 5.21 6.29 18.19
C ILE A 133 5.76 5.13 17.36
N VAL A 134 6.55 4.23 17.95
CA VAL A 134 7.11 3.05 17.28
C VAL A 134 6.00 2.09 16.83
N ALA A 135 5.05 1.76 17.70
CA ALA A 135 3.94 0.86 17.38
C ALA A 135 3.05 1.46 16.29
N GLY A 136 2.63 2.72 16.43
CA GLY A 136 1.80 3.43 15.46
C GLY A 136 2.49 3.59 14.11
N SER A 137 3.77 4.02 14.11
CA SER A 137 4.56 4.09 12.88
C SER A 137 4.83 2.70 12.30
N GLY A 138 4.92 1.64 13.09
CA GLY A 138 5.01 0.25 12.62
C GLY A 138 3.81 -0.18 11.80
N VAL A 139 2.59 0.21 12.20
CA VAL A 139 1.37 -0.05 11.40
C VAL A 139 1.43 0.67 10.06
N ILE A 140 1.91 1.92 10.03
CA ILE A 140 2.16 2.68 8.79
C ILE A 140 3.23 1.98 7.94
N GLY A 141 4.30 1.51 8.56
CA GLY A 141 5.39 0.77 7.93
C GLY A 141 4.90 -0.49 7.23
N ARG A 142 3.97 -1.24 7.83
CA ARG A 142 3.31 -2.39 7.19
C ARG A 142 2.57 -1.98 5.92
N PHE A 143 1.80 -0.88 5.96
CA PHE A 143 1.09 -0.39 4.78
C PHE A 143 2.06 -0.01 3.65
N LEU A 144 3.14 0.71 3.97
CA LEU A 144 4.18 1.06 3.00
C LEU A 144 4.89 -0.19 2.45
N TYR A 145 5.25 -1.14 3.31
CA TYR A 145 5.91 -2.40 2.91
C TYR A 145 5.08 -3.18 1.89
N MET A 146 3.77 -3.32 2.09
CA MET A 146 2.89 -4.02 1.14
C MET A 146 2.75 -3.31 -0.22
N ARG A 147 3.01 -2.00 -0.28
CA ARG A 147 2.95 -1.21 -1.51
C ARG A 147 4.28 -1.22 -2.26
N VAL A 148 5.41 -1.19 -1.53
CA VAL A 148 6.78 -1.27 -2.10
C VAL A 148 7.13 -2.68 -2.53
N ASN A 149 6.70 -3.72 -1.81
CA ASN A 149 7.05 -5.10 -2.19
C ASN A 149 6.20 -5.65 -3.35
N ARG A 150 5.47 -4.79 -4.06
CA ARG A 150 4.86 -5.10 -5.36
C ARG A 150 5.96 -5.02 -6.40
N GLY A 151 6.26 -6.11 -7.09
CA GLY A 151 7.41 -6.16 -8.01
C GLY A 151 7.33 -5.08 -9.10
N LEU A 152 8.16 -4.03 -8.99
CA LEU A 152 8.27 -2.95 -10.00
C LEU A 152 8.53 -3.49 -11.39
N THR A 153 9.41 -4.48 -11.50
CA THR A 153 9.73 -5.14 -12.78
C THR A 153 8.48 -5.75 -13.40
N GLY A 154 7.61 -6.36 -12.60
CA GLY A 154 6.33 -6.90 -13.08
C GLY A 154 5.39 -5.81 -13.59
N GLU A 155 5.26 -4.71 -12.86
CA GLU A 155 4.40 -3.58 -13.26
C GLU A 155 4.93 -2.87 -14.51
N LYS A 156 6.24 -2.64 -14.62
CA LYS A 156 6.89 -2.07 -15.81
C LYS A 156 6.74 -2.99 -17.03
N THR A 157 6.94 -4.30 -16.86
CA THR A 157 6.73 -5.27 -17.94
C THR A 157 5.28 -5.28 -18.39
N SER A 158 4.32 -5.26 -17.46
CA SER A 158 2.89 -5.20 -17.78
C SER A 158 2.53 -3.94 -18.57
N LEU A 159 3.04 -2.76 -18.16
CA LEU A 159 2.85 -1.51 -18.89
C LEU A 159 3.43 -1.59 -20.31
N LYS A 160 4.67 -2.03 -20.44
CA LYS A 160 5.35 -2.18 -21.74
C LYS A 160 4.62 -3.15 -22.68
N GLN A 161 4.07 -4.24 -22.12
CA GLN A 161 3.24 -5.18 -22.88
C GLN A 161 1.95 -4.52 -23.37
N LEU A 162 1.30 -3.70 -22.55
CA LEU A 162 0.10 -2.95 -22.97
C LEU A 162 0.41 -1.93 -24.07
N GLU A 163 1.51 -1.17 -23.93
CA GLU A 163 1.95 -0.22 -24.95
C GLU A 163 2.25 -0.91 -26.28
N THR A 164 2.95 -2.05 -26.23
CA THR A 164 3.30 -2.85 -27.41
C THR A 164 2.04 -3.44 -28.07
N ARG A 165 1.14 -4.05 -27.28
CA ARG A 165 -0.11 -4.65 -27.77
C ARG A 165 -1.06 -3.62 -28.41
N ALA A 166 -0.99 -2.37 -27.95
CA ALA A 166 -1.81 -1.27 -28.45
C ALA A 166 -1.18 -0.51 -29.62
N GLY A 167 0.09 -0.78 -29.94
CA GLY A 167 0.84 0.00 -30.92
C GLY A 167 1.22 1.41 -30.44
N LEU A 168 1.19 1.65 -29.12
CA LEU A 168 1.57 2.93 -28.50
C LEU A 168 3.11 3.06 -28.36
N ALA A 169 3.83 1.94 -28.37
CA ALA A 169 5.29 1.89 -28.18
C ALA A 169 6.10 2.11 -29.47
N GLN A 170 5.50 1.99 -30.66
CA GLN A 170 6.20 2.03 -31.95
C GLN A 170 5.64 3.14 -32.82
N SER A 171 6.50 4.04 -33.28
CA SER A 171 6.12 5.16 -34.16
C SER A 171 5.66 4.71 -35.56
N GLU A 172 5.96 3.48 -35.97
CA GLU A 172 5.69 2.99 -37.33
C GLU A 172 4.43 2.12 -37.44
N ALA A 173 3.92 1.57 -36.33
CA ALA A 173 2.71 0.76 -36.31
C ALA A 173 1.48 1.64 -36.05
N ARG A 174 0.43 1.52 -36.88
CA ARG A 174 -0.85 2.22 -36.62
C ARG A 174 -1.43 1.74 -35.29
N SER A 175 -1.44 2.63 -34.31
CA SER A 175 -2.04 2.40 -33.00
C SER A 175 -3.46 1.89 -33.13
N LYS A 176 -3.81 0.93 -32.27
CA LYS A 176 -5.19 0.41 -32.21
C LYS A 176 -6.18 1.49 -31.75
N LEU A 177 -5.70 2.60 -31.17
CA LEU A 177 -6.48 3.78 -30.81
C LEU A 177 -6.49 4.87 -31.88
N HIS A 178 -5.95 4.62 -33.08
CA HIS A 178 -5.94 5.60 -34.17
C HIS A 178 -7.34 6.14 -34.53
N PHE A 179 -8.40 5.36 -34.31
CA PHE A 179 -9.79 5.82 -34.51
C PHE A 179 -10.26 6.87 -33.48
N ALA A 180 -9.52 7.04 -32.38
CA ALA A 180 -9.79 7.97 -31.28
C ALA A 180 -8.48 8.67 -30.87
N PRO A 181 -7.92 9.54 -31.73
CA PRO A 181 -6.60 10.16 -31.51
C PRO A 181 -6.54 11.02 -30.25
N GLU A 182 -7.66 11.64 -29.85
CA GLU A 182 -7.76 12.39 -28.60
C GLU A 182 -7.56 11.49 -27.37
N VAL A 183 -8.13 10.28 -27.39
CA VAL A 183 -7.99 9.31 -26.29
C VAL A 183 -6.54 8.84 -26.20
N GLU A 184 -5.93 8.51 -27.33
CA GLU A 184 -4.52 8.14 -27.41
C GLU A 184 -3.60 9.24 -26.86
N ALA A 185 -3.79 10.49 -27.29
CA ALA A 185 -3.01 11.63 -26.81
C ALA A 185 -3.16 11.84 -25.29
N MET A 186 -4.38 11.69 -24.75
CA MET A 186 -4.61 11.78 -23.30
C MET A 186 -3.89 10.68 -22.52
N LEU A 187 -3.89 9.45 -23.02
CA LEU A 187 -3.19 8.32 -22.37
C LEU A 187 -1.67 8.53 -22.37
N LEU A 188 -1.10 8.95 -23.50
CA LEU A 188 0.33 9.20 -23.64
C LEU A 188 0.78 10.38 -22.77
N LYS A 189 0.03 11.49 -22.79
CA LYS A 189 0.30 12.65 -21.93
C LYS A 189 0.25 12.28 -20.45
N PHE A 190 -0.75 11.49 -20.04
CA PHE A 190 -0.84 11.02 -18.66
C PHE A 190 0.36 10.15 -18.26
N ALA A 191 0.82 9.27 -19.15
CA ALA A 191 2.00 8.45 -18.93
C ALA A 191 3.27 9.31 -18.81
N GLU A 192 3.48 10.23 -19.73
CA GLU A 192 4.63 11.15 -19.73
C GLU A 192 4.68 12.00 -18.45
N ASP A 193 3.57 12.66 -18.12
CA ASP A 193 3.45 13.50 -16.93
C ASP A 193 3.80 12.73 -15.65
N GLU A 194 3.29 11.51 -15.50
CA GLU A 194 3.39 10.78 -14.24
C GLU A 194 4.64 9.91 -14.14
N LEU A 195 5.18 9.41 -15.26
CA LEU A 195 6.42 8.62 -15.28
C LEU A 195 7.67 9.49 -15.30
N HIS A 196 7.61 10.72 -15.83
CA HIS A 196 8.76 11.62 -15.96
C HIS A 196 8.71 12.87 -15.07
N ALA A 197 7.65 13.09 -14.28
CA ALA A 197 7.65 14.26 -13.40
C ALA A 197 8.83 14.28 -12.41
N LYS A 198 9.39 15.49 -12.27
CA LYS A 198 10.59 15.81 -11.47
C LYS A 198 10.46 15.37 -10.01
N GLY A 199 11.58 14.96 -9.44
CA GLY A 199 11.68 14.45 -8.07
C GLY A 199 11.54 15.55 -7.03
N GLY A 200 10.43 15.55 -6.31
CA GLY A 200 10.18 16.38 -5.13
C GLY A 200 9.32 15.63 -4.13
N TRP A 201 9.48 15.87 -2.83
CA TRP A 201 8.75 15.12 -1.78
C TRP A 201 7.24 15.33 -1.89
N LEU A 202 6.79 16.56 -2.18
CA LEU A 202 5.38 16.89 -2.46
C LEU A 202 4.84 16.11 -3.67
N THR A 203 5.67 15.91 -4.69
CA THR A 203 5.32 15.10 -5.87
C THR A 203 5.10 13.64 -5.50
N HIS A 204 5.94 13.07 -4.64
CA HIS A 204 5.77 11.69 -4.16
C HIS A 204 4.51 11.53 -3.30
N LEU A 205 4.23 12.48 -2.40
CA LEU A 205 3.02 12.45 -1.58
C LEU A 205 1.75 12.60 -2.44
N ARG A 206 1.74 13.54 -3.40
CA ARG A 206 0.65 13.68 -4.39
C ARG A 206 0.44 12.38 -5.16
N ARG A 207 1.51 11.72 -5.61
CA ARG A 207 1.42 10.45 -6.35
C ARG A 207 0.84 9.31 -5.49
N ALA A 208 1.20 9.24 -4.21
CA ALA A 208 0.68 8.22 -3.31
C ALA A 208 -0.82 8.39 -3.00
N THR A 209 -1.31 9.64 -2.94
CA THR A 209 -2.65 9.96 -2.41
C THR A 209 -3.65 10.45 -3.47
N LEU A 210 -3.24 11.39 -4.33
CA LEU A 210 -4.12 12.10 -5.26
C LEU A 210 -4.12 11.48 -6.67
N LEU A 211 -3.10 10.71 -7.03
CA LEU A 211 -3.00 10.09 -8.36
C LEU A 211 -4.17 9.14 -8.69
N PRO A 212 -4.72 8.34 -7.76
CA PRO A 212 -5.93 7.55 -8.02
C PRO A 212 -7.14 8.42 -8.38
N LEU A 213 -7.25 9.64 -7.83
CA LEU A 213 -8.31 10.57 -8.19
C LEU A 213 -8.07 11.16 -9.58
N LYS A 214 -6.82 11.52 -9.91
CA LYS A 214 -6.45 11.97 -11.25
C LYS A 214 -6.70 10.88 -12.30
N GLN A 215 -6.43 9.61 -11.97
CA GLN A 215 -6.76 8.46 -12.82
C GLN A 215 -8.25 8.40 -13.13
N GLN A 216 -9.11 8.49 -12.11
CA GLN A 216 -10.56 8.45 -12.28
C GLN A 216 -11.06 9.64 -13.14
N TYR A 217 -10.46 10.82 -12.95
CA TYR A 217 -10.77 12.00 -13.76
C TYR A 217 -10.39 11.81 -15.23
N VAL A 218 -9.16 11.34 -15.51
CA VAL A 218 -8.69 11.08 -16.89
C VAL A 218 -9.47 9.93 -17.52
N TYR A 219 -9.82 8.89 -16.77
CA TYR A 219 -10.66 7.80 -17.24
C TYR A 219 -12.02 8.31 -17.75
N ARG A 220 -12.68 9.20 -17.00
CA ARG A 220 -13.97 9.79 -17.40
C ARG A 220 -13.84 10.61 -18.68
N GLN A 221 -12.82 11.45 -18.79
CA GLN A 221 -12.55 12.20 -20.03
C GLN A 221 -12.30 11.27 -21.22
N CYS A 222 -11.51 10.21 -21.05
CA CYS A 222 -11.28 9.22 -22.11
C CYS A 222 -12.57 8.49 -22.51
N ASP A 223 -13.45 8.15 -21.56
CA ASP A 223 -14.72 7.47 -21.87
C ASP A 223 -15.72 8.38 -22.61
N GLU A 224 -15.77 9.66 -22.23
CA GLU A 224 -16.56 10.67 -22.92
C GLU A 224 -16.04 10.88 -24.35
N ALA A 225 -14.73 11.12 -24.51
CA ALA A 225 -14.06 11.30 -25.80
C ALA A 225 -14.15 10.06 -26.69
N LEU A 226 -14.21 8.85 -26.13
CA LEU A 226 -14.40 7.60 -26.88
C LEU A 226 -15.80 7.49 -27.50
N THR A 227 -16.81 8.13 -26.91
CA THR A 227 -18.21 7.90 -27.29
C THR A 227 -18.54 8.40 -28.69
N ILE A 228 -18.00 9.55 -29.09
CA ILE A 228 -18.21 10.17 -30.41
C ILE A 228 -17.61 9.32 -31.55
N PRO A 229 -16.30 9.02 -31.58
CA PRO A 229 -15.68 8.24 -32.67
C PRO A 229 -16.24 6.82 -32.74
N LEU A 230 -16.54 6.20 -31.59
CA LEU A 230 -17.10 4.84 -31.56
C LEU A 230 -18.53 4.81 -32.13
N ARG A 231 -19.35 5.84 -31.90
CA ARG A 231 -20.68 5.97 -32.51
C ARG A 231 -20.59 6.24 -34.01
N ALA A 232 -19.66 7.08 -34.46
CA ALA A 232 -19.43 7.33 -35.88
C ALA A 232 -19.07 6.03 -36.62
N MET A 233 -18.17 5.22 -36.05
CA MET A 233 -17.85 3.90 -36.60
C MET A 233 -19.03 2.92 -36.56
N ALA A 234 -19.82 2.93 -35.49
CA ALA A 234 -20.99 2.06 -35.38
C ALA A 234 -22.02 2.34 -36.48
N LYS A 235 -22.27 3.63 -36.77
CA LYS A 235 -23.15 4.05 -37.87
C LYS A 235 -22.56 3.70 -39.24
N GLY A 236 -21.29 4.02 -39.47
CA GLY A 236 -20.62 3.75 -40.74
C GLY A 236 -20.48 2.27 -41.09
N ARG A 237 -20.54 1.38 -40.10
CA ARG A 237 -20.40 -0.08 -40.28
C ARG A 237 -21.67 -0.89 -39.96
N GLY A 238 -22.79 -0.22 -39.68
CA GLY A 238 -24.06 -0.90 -39.37
C GLY A 238 -24.00 -1.83 -38.15
N TRP A 239 -23.23 -1.50 -37.11
CA TRP A 239 -23.10 -2.37 -35.94
C TRP A 239 -24.41 -2.53 -35.18
N SER A 240 -24.69 -3.75 -34.74
CA SER A 240 -25.80 -4.01 -33.82
C SER A 240 -25.53 -3.39 -32.44
N ARG A 241 -26.59 -3.15 -31.66
CA ARG A 241 -26.47 -2.61 -30.29
C ARG A 241 -25.56 -3.48 -29.41
N ALA A 242 -25.64 -4.80 -29.55
CA ALA A 242 -24.80 -5.75 -28.80
C ALA A 242 -23.31 -5.59 -29.18
N GLN A 243 -23.00 -5.44 -30.46
CA GLN A 243 -21.65 -5.23 -30.97
C GLN A 243 -21.05 -3.89 -30.49
N TYR A 244 -21.84 -2.82 -30.49
CA TYR A 244 -21.41 -1.51 -29.96
C TYR A 244 -21.07 -1.60 -28.46
N ILE A 245 -21.94 -2.22 -27.65
CA ILE A 245 -21.74 -2.37 -26.20
C ILE A 245 -20.49 -3.22 -25.91
N GLY A 246 -20.31 -4.33 -26.64
CA GLY A 246 -19.14 -5.21 -26.50
C GLY A 246 -17.84 -4.47 -26.78
N ARG A 247 -17.76 -3.76 -27.90
CA ARG A 247 -16.57 -2.99 -28.30
C ARG A 247 -16.30 -1.82 -27.35
N LYS A 248 -17.34 -1.09 -26.92
CA LYS A 248 -17.17 -0.03 -25.90
C LYS A 248 -16.60 -0.58 -24.60
N ARG A 249 -17.07 -1.75 -24.16
CA ARG A 249 -16.57 -2.41 -22.94
C ARG A 249 -15.09 -2.83 -23.07
N VAL A 250 -14.67 -3.30 -24.24
CA VAL A 250 -13.26 -3.64 -24.51
C VAL A 250 -12.38 -2.40 -24.44
N ALA A 251 -12.75 -1.33 -25.14
CA ALA A 251 -11.99 -0.07 -25.11
C ALA A 251 -11.91 0.54 -23.70
N ARG A 252 -13.02 0.54 -22.95
CA ARG A 252 -13.04 0.98 -21.54
C ARG A 252 -12.10 0.16 -20.65
N ARG A 253 -12.08 -1.17 -20.82
CA ARG A 253 -11.18 -2.06 -20.07
C ARG A 253 -9.72 -1.80 -20.39
N PHE A 254 -9.41 -1.50 -21.65
CA PHE A 254 -8.06 -1.12 -22.06
C PHE A 254 -7.61 0.18 -21.40
N ILE A 255 -8.44 1.24 -21.49
CA ILE A 255 -8.15 2.55 -20.87
C ILE A 255 -7.92 2.38 -19.36
N ASP A 256 -8.80 1.66 -18.67
CA ASP A 256 -8.67 1.40 -17.23
C ASP A 256 -7.37 0.63 -16.90
N SER A 257 -7.07 -0.42 -17.67
CA SER A 257 -5.86 -1.23 -17.47
C SER A 257 -4.58 -0.42 -17.69
N TYR A 258 -4.54 0.37 -18.77
CA TYR A 258 -3.40 1.22 -19.11
C TYR A 258 -3.17 2.30 -18.06
N LEU A 259 -4.19 3.10 -17.74
CA LEU A 259 -4.09 4.14 -16.72
C LEU A 259 -3.72 3.53 -15.36
N GLY A 260 -4.32 2.40 -15.01
CA GLY A 260 -3.99 1.67 -13.79
C GLY A 260 -2.52 1.22 -13.75
N SER A 261 -1.97 0.71 -14.85
CA SER A 261 -0.56 0.32 -14.94
C SER A 261 0.38 1.52 -14.79
N VAL A 262 0.10 2.64 -15.46
CA VAL A 262 0.85 3.89 -15.30
C VAL A 262 0.85 4.34 -13.84
N VAL A 263 -0.33 4.36 -13.19
CA VAL A 263 -0.45 4.74 -11.77
C VAL A 263 0.37 3.80 -10.89
N ARG A 264 0.30 2.49 -11.09
CA ARG A 264 1.06 1.52 -10.28
C ARG A 264 2.57 1.72 -10.41
N VAL A 265 3.07 1.95 -11.62
CA VAL A 265 4.49 2.26 -11.87
C VAL A 265 4.90 3.58 -11.22
N ALA A 266 4.11 4.64 -11.38
CA ALA A 266 4.40 5.94 -10.78
C ALA A 266 4.33 5.94 -9.24
N GLN A 267 3.39 5.18 -8.66
CA GLN A 267 3.22 5.04 -7.22
C GLN A 267 4.35 4.24 -6.58
N PHE A 268 4.93 3.25 -7.26
CA PHE A 268 6.01 2.45 -6.71
C PHE A 268 7.17 3.33 -6.21
N THR A 269 7.68 4.22 -7.06
CA THR A 269 8.79 5.12 -6.70
C THR A 269 8.42 6.04 -5.54
N ALA A 270 7.15 6.48 -5.48
CA ALA A 270 6.66 7.27 -4.36
C ALA A 270 6.65 6.49 -3.04
N PHE A 271 6.11 5.26 -3.05
CA PHE A 271 6.09 4.40 -1.86
C PHE A 271 7.48 3.98 -1.41
N GLU A 272 8.42 3.75 -2.34
CA GLU A 272 9.82 3.43 -2.02
C GLU A 272 10.48 4.58 -1.25
N ARG A 273 10.31 5.82 -1.72
CA ARG A 273 10.82 7.02 -1.04
C ARG A 273 10.17 7.23 0.33
N LEU A 274 8.85 7.06 0.42
CA LEU A 274 8.13 7.13 1.69
C LEU A 274 8.60 6.05 2.67
N PHE A 275 8.86 4.84 2.20
CA PHE A 275 9.37 3.75 3.03
C PHE A 275 10.79 4.03 3.53
N ALA A 276 11.66 4.61 2.71
CA ALA A 276 13.00 5.04 3.13
C ALA A 276 12.92 6.13 4.22
N LEU A 277 12.08 7.15 4.03
CA LEU A 277 11.85 8.21 5.02
C LEU A 277 11.27 7.67 6.32
N TRP A 278 10.27 6.79 6.21
CA TRP A 278 9.68 6.10 7.36
C TRP A 278 10.74 5.35 8.15
N HIS A 279 11.63 4.61 7.49
CA HIS A 279 12.69 3.86 8.16
C HIS A 279 13.66 4.78 8.91
N VAL A 280 14.05 5.91 8.30
CA VAL A 280 14.91 6.94 8.93
C VAL A 280 14.23 7.54 10.15
N ALA A 281 12.92 7.81 10.11
CA ALA A 281 12.18 8.37 11.23
C ALA A 281 11.89 7.34 12.34
N HIS A 282 11.62 6.08 11.98
CA HIS A 282 11.22 5.02 12.91
C HIS A 282 12.37 4.56 13.81
N VAL A 283 13.56 4.38 13.23
CA VAL A 283 14.72 3.79 13.94
C VAL A 283 15.18 4.60 15.15
N PRO A 284 15.27 5.95 15.13
CA PRO A 284 15.61 6.74 16.31
C PRO A 284 14.67 6.52 17.50
N PHE A 285 13.36 6.44 17.27
CA PHE A 285 12.39 6.18 18.34
C PHE A 285 12.51 4.77 18.90
N VAL A 286 12.93 3.79 18.09
CA VAL A 286 13.25 2.44 18.57
C VAL A 286 14.42 2.49 19.56
N TYR A 287 15.48 3.24 19.27
CA TYR A 287 16.60 3.39 20.21
C TYR A 287 16.16 4.10 21.50
N LEU A 288 15.41 5.20 21.39
CA LEU A 288 14.88 5.91 22.56
C LEU A 288 14.01 5.00 23.44
N LEU A 289 13.15 4.19 22.80
CA LEU A 289 12.32 3.21 23.50
C LEU A 289 13.18 2.18 24.25
N VAL A 290 14.20 1.60 23.60
CA VAL A 290 15.05 0.59 24.24
C VAL A 290 15.77 1.18 25.46
N ILE A 291 16.39 2.35 25.30
CA ILE A 291 17.15 3.00 26.38
C ILE A 291 16.22 3.34 27.54
N SER A 292 15.09 4.01 27.28
CA SER A 292 14.13 4.40 28.32
C SER A 292 13.46 3.20 29.00
N ALA A 293 13.20 2.11 28.26
CA ALA A 293 12.67 0.88 28.83
C ALA A 293 13.68 0.19 29.77
N ILE A 294 14.96 0.13 29.41
CA ILE A 294 16.01 -0.40 30.29
C ILE A 294 16.10 0.44 31.57
N VAL A 295 16.18 1.77 31.42
CA VAL A 295 16.21 2.70 32.57
C VAL A 295 14.95 2.55 33.42
N HIS A 296 13.79 2.33 32.82
CA HIS A 296 12.53 2.13 33.55
C HIS A 296 12.57 0.87 34.41
N VAL A 297 13.01 -0.26 33.83
CA VAL A 297 13.14 -1.52 34.58
C VAL A 297 14.14 -1.38 35.72
N ILE A 298 15.31 -0.77 35.48
CA ILE A 298 16.32 -0.54 36.52
C ILE A 298 15.75 0.33 37.63
N ALA A 299 15.11 1.45 37.29
CA ALA A 299 14.56 2.39 38.27
C ALA A 299 13.50 1.76 39.17
N VAL A 300 12.66 0.86 38.64
CA VAL A 300 11.61 0.16 39.41
C VAL A 300 12.18 -0.94 40.33
N HIS A 301 13.38 -1.47 40.06
CA HIS A 301 14.00 -2.50 40.91
C HIS A 301 15.08 -1.94 41.86
N ALA A 302 15.59 -0.74 41.59
CA ALA A 302 16.59 -0.07 42.42
C ALA A 302 15.98 0.74 43.57
N TYR A 303 14.70 1.10 43.49
CA TYR A 303 13.94 1.88 44.46
C TYR A 303 12.62 1.18 44.79
#